data_AF-A0A8S0FHY6-F1
#
_entry.id   AF-A0A8S0FHY6-F1
#
_cell.length_a   1.000
_cell.length_b   1.000
_cell.length_c   1.000
_cell.angle_alpha   90.00
_cell.angle_beta   90.00
_cell.angle_gamma   90.00
#
_symmetry.space_group_name_H-M   'P 1'
#
loop_
_entity.id
_entity.type
_entity.pdbx_description
1 polymer ?
#
loop_
_entity_poly.entity_id
_entity_poly.type
_entity_poly.pdbx_seq_one_letter_code
_entity_poly.pdbx_strand_id
1 'polypeptide(L)'
;MLEEPENHLSHVSMKRLVNQLATERQTQVFIATHSSHISSRLDLRKAILLGATRPVLMNELSAETAAFFMKAPDNNVLEFALARRVLLVEGDAEFILIEAFYHRLYGRAPEDVRGSHHRYRRNEFPSLS
;
A
#
# COMPACT_ATOMS: atom_id res chain seq x y z
N MET A 1 -3.95 1.69 -22.74
CA MET A 1 -2.98 1.11 -21.78
C MET A 1 -2.00 2.23 -21.40
N LEU A 2 -1.71 2.41 -20.12
CA LEU A 2 -0.71 3.36 -19.60
C LEU A 2 0.38 2.59 -18.86
N GLU A 3 1.64 2.95 -19.07
CA GLU A 3 2.81 2.33 -18.45
C GLU A 3 3.61 3.41 -17.74
N GLU A 4 3.92 3.17 -16.46
CA GLU A 4 4.65 4.06 -15.55
C GLU A 4 4.31 5.56 -15.71
N PRO A 5 3.01 5.94 -15.65
CA PRO A 5 2.58 7.33 -15.86
C PRO A 5 3.23 8.32 -14.89
N GLU A 6 3.69 7.86 -13.72
CA GLU A 6 4.46 8.63 -12.75
C GLU A 6 5.78 9.19 -13.28
N ASN A 7 6.43 8.54 -14.25
CA ASN A 7 7.72 8.98 -14.79
C ASN A 7 7.61 10.22 -15.69
N HIS A 8 6.40 10.51 -16.17
CA HIS A 8 6.13 11.58 -17.14
C HIS A 8 5.15 12.63 -16.63
N LEU A 9 4.58 12.43 -15.44
CA LEU A 9 3.56 13.30 -14.87
C LEU A 9 4.01 13.89 -13.53
N SER A 10 3.76 15.18 -13.35
CA SER A 10 3.86 15.80 -12.03
C SER A 10 2.88 15.15 -11.04
N HIS A 11 3.15 15.28 -9.73
CA HIS A 11 2.27 14.76 -8.69
C HIS A 11 0.82 15.29 -8.81
N VAL A 12 0.65 16.55 -9.22
CA VAL A 12 -0.67 17.17 -9.45
C VAL A 12 -1.36 16.57 -10.67
N SER A 13 -0.62 16.38 -11.76
CA SER A 13 -1.14 15.76 -12.99
C SER A 13 -1.53 14.30 -12.74
N MET A 14 -0.77 13.56 -11.93
CA MET A 14 -1.09 12.20 -11.56
C MET A 14 -2.39 12.12 -10.75
N LYS A 15 -2.59 13.02 -9.77
CA LYS A 15 -3.85 13.11 -9.01
C LYS A 15 -5.05 13.40 -9.92
N ARG A 16 -4.89 14.29 -10.91
CA ARG A 16 -5.95 14.58 -11.90
C ARG A 16 -6.30 13.36 -12.73
N LEU A 17 -5.29 12.64 -13.23
CA LEU A 17 -5.47 11.41 -14.01
C LEU A 17 -6.23 10.35 -13.20
N VAL A 18 -5.82 10.09 -11.95
CA VAL A 18 -6.51 9.12 -11.08
C VAL A 18 -7.97 9.51 -10.82
N ASN A 19 -8.24 10.79 -10.56
CA ASN A 19 -9.61 11.27 -10.33
C ASN A 19 -10.49 11.13 -11.58
N GLN A 20 -9.95 11.40 -12.76
CA GLN A 20 -10.66 11.21 -14.03
C GLN A 20 -10.98 9.73 -14.25
N LEU A 21 -9.99 8.84 -14.07
CA LEU A 21 -10.16 7.40 -14.23
C LEU A 21 -11.12 6.79 -13.19
N ALA A 22 -11.19 7.35 -11.98
CA ALA A 22 -12.15 6.92 -10.97
C ALA A 22 -13.61 7.31 -11.32
N THR A 23 -13.80 8.35 -12.12
CA THR A 23 -15.12 8.89 -12.49
C THR A 23 -15.62 8.32 -13.82
N GLU A 24 -14.72 8.03 -14.76
CA GLU A 24 -15.04 7.52 -16.09
C GLU A 24 -15.48 6.05 -16.04
N ARG A 25 -16.69 5.74 -16.53
CA ARG A 25 -17.27 4.37 -16.46
C ARG A 25 -17.38 3.65 -17.79
N GLN A 26 -17.15 4.35 -18.90
CA GLN A 26 -17.36 3.82 -20.25
C GLN A 26 -16.07 3.25 -20.88
N THR A 27 -14.92 3.42 -20.25
CA THR A 27 -13.62 3.08 -20.82
C THR A 27 -12.84 2.15 -19.88
N GLN A 28 -12.43 0.98 -20.38
CA GLN A 28 -11.51 0.10 -19.67
C GLN A 28 -10.08 0.59 -19.87
N VAL A 29 -9.37 0.85 -18.76
CA VAL A 29 -7.98 1.32 -18.78
C VAL A 29 -7.11 0.35 -17.98
N PHE A 30 -6.08 -0.17 -18.64
CA PHE A 30 -5.00 -0.93 -18.00
C PHE A 30 -3.85 0.02 -17.66
N ILE A 31 -3.40 -0.01 -16.41
CA ILE A 31 -2.29 0.79 -15.90
C ILE A 31 -1.24 -0.15 -15.31
N ALA A 32 -0.02 -0.09 -15.82
CA ALA A 32 1.15 -0.67 -15.19
C ALA A 32 1.90 0.45 -14.44
N THR A 33 2.23 0.23 -13.17
CA THR A 33 2.85 1.25 -12.31
C THR A 33 3.72 0.59 -11.24
N HIS A 34 4.80 1.26 -10.85
CA HIS A 34 5.59 0.92 -9.68
C HIS A 34 5.17 1.75 -8.45
N SER A 35 4.25 2.70 -8.63
CA SER A 35 3.77 3.59 -7.59
C SER A 35 2.60 3.01 -6.81
N SER A 36 2.85 2.67 -5.55
CA SER A 36 1.82 2.30 -4.58
C SER A 36 0.73 3.37 -4.42
N HIS A 37 1.04 4.64 -4.72
CA HIS A 37 0.09 5.75 -4.63
C HIS A 37 -1.00 5.74 -5.71
N ILE A 38 -0.70 5.19 -6.88
CA ILE A 38 -1.65 5.12 -7.99
C ILE A 38 -2.63 3.98 -7.74
N SER A 39 -2.12 2.82 -7.34
CA SER A 39 -2.92 1.62 -7.11
C SER A 39 -3.82 1.70 -5.88
N SER A 40 -3.45 2.40 -4.81
CA SER A 40 -4.27 2.56 -3.59
C SER A 40 -5.47 3.49 -3.80
N ARG A 41 -5.33 4.51 -4.65
CA ARG A 41 -6.37 5.50 -4.96
C ARG A 41 -7.38 4.98 -5.97
N LEU A 42 -6.99 3.99 -6.76
CA LEU A 42 -7.88 3.19 -7.58
C LEU A 42 -8.42 2.03 -6.73
N ASP A 43 -9.57 1.47 -7.13
CA ASP A 43 -10.22 0.39 -6.37
C ASP A 43 -9.29 -0.84 -6.26
N LEU A 44 -8.84 -1.10 -5.02
CA LEU A 44 -8.16 -2.31 -4.52
C LEU A 44 -8.52 -3.58 -5.30
N ARG A 45 -9.82 -3.80 -5.46
CA ARG A 45 -10.37 -5.06 -5.97
C ARG A 45 -10.08 -5.28 -7.46
N LYS A 46 -9.63 -4.24 -8.15
CA LYS A 46 -9.25 -4.26 -9.56
C LYS A 46 -7.73 -4.36 -9.76
N ALA A 47 -6.95 -4.41 -8.68
CA ALA A 47 -5.50 -4.48 -8.74
C ALA A 47 -4.98 -5.91 -8.89
N ILE A 48 -3.92 -6.04 -9.68
CA ILE A 48 -3.11 -7.25 -9.83
C ILE A 48 -1.70 -6.89 -9.41
N LEU A 49 -1.23 -7.49 -8.31
CA LEU A 49 0.12 -7.30 -7.78
C LEU A 49 1.06 -8.28 -8.47
N LEU A 50 2.05 -7.78 -9.19
CA LEU A 50 3.06 -8.61 -9.86
C LEU A 50 4.29 -8.74 -8.94
N GLY A 51 4.42 -9.90 -8.29
CA GLY A 51 5.58 -10.25 -7.46
C GLY A 51 6.55 -11.20 -8.16
N ALA A 52 7.68 -11.50 -7.51
CA ALA A 52 8.75 -12.33 -8.07
C ALA A 52 8.36 -13.79 -8.35
N THR A 53 7.30 -14.31 -7.72
CA THR A 53 6.90 -15.72 -7.82
C THR A 53 5.54 -15.92 -8.49
N ARG A 54 4.52 -15.19 -8.05
CA ARG A 54 3.16 -15.29 -8.61
C ARG A 54 2.41 -13.96 -8.55
N PRO A 55 1.51 -13.69 -9.51
CA PRO A 55 0.59 -12.58 -9.40
C PRO A 55 -0.38 -12.80 -8.25
N VAL A 56 -0.69 -11.75 -7.51
CA VAL A 56 -1.70 -11.75 -6.44
C VAL A 56 -2.83 -10.84 -6.85
N LEU A 57 -4.05 -11.39 -6.85
CA LEU A 57 -5.27 -10.64 -7.11
C LEU A 57 -5.80 -10.08 -5.78
N MET A 58 -6.32 -8.85 -5.81
CA MET A 58 -6.94 -8.21 -4.64
C MET A 58 -8.47 -8.20 -4.72
N ASN A 59 -9.05 -8.98 -5.64
CA ASN A 59 -10.49 -9.04 -5.94
C ASN A 59 -11.35 -9.61 -4.81
N GLU A 60 -10.77 -10.30 -3.84
CA GLU A 60 -11.46 -10.86 -2.68
C GLU A 60 -11.56 -9.88 -1.48
N LEU A 61 -11.02 -8.66 -1.61
CA LEU A 61 -11.17 -7.65 -0.55
C LEU A 61 -12.63 -7.23 -0.37
N SER A 62 -13.06 -7.11 0.89
CA SER A 62 -14.38 -6.56 1.22
C SER A 62 -14.52 -5.13 0.68
N ALA A 63 -15.74 -4.73 0.35
CA ALA A 63 -16.00 -3.38 -0.12
C ALA A 63 -15.63 -2.32 0.93
N GLU A 64 -15.86 -2.59 2.23
CA GLU A 64 -15.45 -1.67 3.30
C GLU A 64 -13.93 -1.54 3.37
N THR A 65 -13.22 -2.66 3.26
CA THR A 65 -11.75 -2.72 3.34
C THR A 65 -11.13 -1.98 2.15
N ALA A 66 -11.63 -2.19 0.93
CA ALA A 66 -11.19 -1.46 -0.25
C ALA A 66 -11.48 0.05 -0.12
N ALA A 67 -12.67 0.42 0.36
CA ALA A 67 -13.05 1.82 0.55
C ALA A 67 -12.21 2.52 1.64
N PHE A 68 -11.84 1.81 2.71
CA PHE A 68 -10.91 2.29 3.73
C PHE A 68 -9.57 2.65 3.10
N PHE A 69 -8.98 1.76 2.29
CA PHE A 69 -7.67 2.01 1.67
C PHE A 69 -7.69 3.08 0.58
N MET A 70 -8.80 3.24 -0.15
CA MET A 70 -8.95 4.34 -1.10
C MET A 70 -8.99 5.73 -0.42
N LYS A 71 -9.49 5.77 0.83
CA LYS A 71 -9.61 7.00 1.62
C LYS A 71 -8.39 7.25 2.52
N ALA A 72 -7.68 6.19 2.90
CA ALA A 72 -6.48 6.28 3.70
C ALA A 72 -5.46 7.19 3.00
N PRO A 73 -4.93 8.22 3.67
CA PRO A 73 -3.96 9.13 3.09
C PRO A 73 -2.62 8.43 2.77
N ASP A 74 -2.32 7.34 3.47
CA ASP A 74 -1.06 6.61 3.38
C ASP A 74 -1.23 5.31 2.58
N ASN A 75 -0.42 5.12 1.55
CA ASN A 75 -0.47 4.00 0.59
C ASN A 75 0.08 2.68 1.14
N ASN A 76 -0.03 2.50 2.45
CA ASN A 76 0.67 1.48 3.22
C ASN A 76 0.19 0.06 2.90
N VAL A 77 -0.94 -0.11 2.20
CA VAL A 77 -1.45 -1.45 1.88
C VAL A 77 -0.70 -2.15 0.75
N LEU A 78 -0.32 -1.43 -0.30
CA LEU A 78 0.54 -2.03 -1.32
C LEU A 78 1.93 -2.29 -0.77
N GLU A 79 2.43 -1.38 0.06
CA GLU A 79 3.69 -1.60 0.76
C GLU A 79 3.62 -2.82 1.68
N PHE A 80 2.53 -2.99 2.42
CA PHE A 80 2.25 -4.20 3.21
C PHE A 80 2.19 -5.47 2.34
N ALA A 81 1.45 -5.43 1.24
CA ALA A 81 1.24 -6.59 0.36
C ALA A 81 2.51 -7.00 -0.40
N LEU A 82 3.39 -6.04 -0.70
CA LEU A 82 4.66 -6.27 -1.40
C LEU A 82 5.85 -6.47 -0.46
N ALA A 83 5.70 -6.15 0.82
CA ALA A 83 6.79 -6.27 1.80
C ALA A 83 7.18 -7.73 2.00
N ARG A 84 8.49 -7.97 2.02
CA ARG A 84 9.03 -9.31 2.27
C ARG A 84 8.80 -9.77 3.71
N ARG A 85 8.66 -8.82 4.64
CA ARG A 85 8.40 -9.03 6.06
C ARG A 85 7.69 -7.80 6.62
N VAL A 86 6.68 -8.01 7.45
CA VAL A 86 5.90 -6.94 8.08
C VAL A 86 5.82 -7.15 9.59
N LEU A 87 5.91 -6.05 10.34
CA LEU A 87 5.55 -5.97 11.75
C LEU A 87 4.21 -5.24 11.88
N LEU A 88 3.19 -5.95 12.35
CA LEU A 88 1.88 -5.38 12.68
C LEU A 88 1.85 -5.07 14.18
N VAL A 89 1.40 -3.86 14.52
CA VAL A 89 1.23 -3.42 15.91
C VAL A 89 -0.21 -2.98 16.16
N GLU A 90 -0.70 -3.13 17.38
CA GLU A 90 -2.09 -2.90 17.76
C GLU A 90 -2.46 -1.41 17.80
N GLY A 91 -1.52 -0.52 18.10
CA GLY A 91 -1.79 0.92 18.19
C GLY A 91 -0.56 1.82 18.12
N ASP A 92 -0.78 3.14 18.23
CA ASP A 92 0.25 4.17 18.07
C ASP A 92 1.38 4.08 19.09
N ALA A 93 1.06 3.68 20.32
CA ALA A 93 2.06 3.49 21.37
C ALA A 93 3.09 2.43 20.95
N GLU A 94 2.63 1.28 20.46
CA GLU A 94 3.50 0.22 19.98
C GLU A 94 4.25 0.62 18.71
N PHE A 95 3.59 1.37 17.81
CA PHE A 95 4.22 1.88 16.61
C PHE A 95 5.41 2.79 16.92
N ILE A 96 5.31 3.65 17.95
CA ILE A 96 6.40 4.51 18.40
C ILE A 96 7.49 3.69 19.13
N LEU A 97 7.10 2.69 19.91
CA LEU A 97 8.03 1.91 20.73
C LEU A 97 8.77 0.80 19.99
N ILE A 98 8.29 0.38 18.81
CA ILE A 98 8.84 -0.76 18.07
C ILE A 98 10.33 -0.61 17.76
N GLU A 99 10.77 0.61 17.42
CA GLU A 99 12.16 0.92 17.13
C GLU A 99 13.03 0.74 18.38
N ALA A 100 12.57 1.26 19.52
CA ALA A 100 13.25 1.12 20.81
C ALA A 100 13.33 -0.34 21.27
N PHE A 101 12.26 -1.12 21.10
CA PHE A 101 12.27 -2.55 21.42
C PHE A 101 13.24 -3.32 20.53
N TYR A 102 13.27 -3.01 19.24
CA TYR A 102 14.16 -3.69 18.32
C TYR A 102 15.63 -3.38 18.60
N HIS A 103 15.96 -2.11 18.85
CA HIS A 103 17.29 -1.73 19.30
C HIS A 103 17.70 -2.43 20.59
N ARG A 104 16.79 -2.54 21.57
CA ARG A 104 17.07 -3.22 22.83
C ARG A 104 17.34 -4.72 22.66
N LEU A 105 16.64 -5.39 21.75
CA LEU A 105 16.75 -6.83 21.54
C LEU A 105 17.90 -7.21 20.59
N TYR A 106 18.18 -6.38 19.58
CA TYR A 106 19.10 -6.74 18.49
C TYR A 106 20.29 -5.78 18.34
N GLY A 107 20.38 -4.72 19.14
CA GLY A 107 21.49 -3.76 19.16
C GLY A 107 21.60 -2.87 17.91
N ARG A 108 20.57 -2.84 17.06
CA ARG A 108 20.54 -2.10 15.77
C ARG A 108 19.11 -1.72 15.40
N ALA A 109 18.95 -0.85 14.41
CA ALA A 109 17.63 -0.50 13.91
C ALA A 109 17.10 -1.59 12.96
N PRO A 110 15.77 -1.76 12.82
CA PRO A 110 15.17 -2.70 11.86
C PRO A 110 15.61 -2.48 10.41
N GLU A 111 15.84 -1.23 10.03
CA GLU A 111 16.34 -0.83 8.71
C GLU A 111 17.80 -1.27 8.43
N ASP A 112 18.60 -1.53 9.47
CA ASP A 112 19.99 -1.98 9.34
C ASP A 112 20.11 -3.46 8.94
N VAL A 113 19.00 -4.21 8.96
CA VAL A 113 18.98 -5.62 8.58
C VAL A 113 18.98 -5.76 7.06
N ARG A 114 20.18 -5.95 6.48
CA ARG A 114 20.37 -6.19 5.03
C ARG A 114 19.35 -7.21 4.48
N GLY A 115 18.63 -6.82 3.42
CA GLY A 115 17.59 -7.63 2.79
C GLY A 115 16.21 -7.55 3.45
N SER A 116 15.98 -6.59 4.34
CA SER A 116 14.70 -6.33 4.99
C SER A 116 14.18 -4.96 4.58
N HIS A 117 13.25 -4.93 3.62
CA HIS A 117 12.24 -3.86 3.63
C HIS A 117 11.30 -4.15 4.81
N HIS A 118 11.76 -3.87 6.04
CA HIS A 118 10.89 -3.83 7.20
C HIS A 118 10.20 -2.47 7.21
N ARG A 119 8.87 -2.47 7.23
CA ARG A 119 8.08 -1.25 7.31
C ARG A 119 6.93 -1.48 8.29
N TYR A 120 6.79 -0.56 9.22
CA TYR A 120 5.91 -0.67 10.39
C TYR A 120 4.48 -0.29 10.04
N ARG A 121 3.48 -0.87 10.72
CA ARG A 121 2.08 -0.48 10.54
C ARG A 121 1.23 -0.61 11.81
N ARG A 122 0.42 0.43 12.06
CA ARG A 122 -0.75 0.52 12.96
C ARG A 122 -1.89 -0.43 12.53
N ASN A 123 -2.45 -1.20 13.44
CA ASN A 123 -3.76 -1.84 13.30
C ASN A 123 -4.84 -0.81 13.63
N GLU A 124 -5.63 -0.42 12.63
CA GLU A 124 -6.96 0.15 12.85
C GLU A 124 -7.96 -0.86 12.28
N PHE A 125 -8.08 -2.01 12.94
CA PHE A 125 -9.27 -2.84 12.74
C PHE A 125 -10.33 -2.34 13.72
N PRO A 126 -11.56 -2.03 13.26
CA PRO A 126 -12.64 -1.81 14.21
C PRO A 126 -12.86 -3.13 14.96
N SER A 127 -12.90 -3.07 16.28
CA SER A 127 -13.41 -4.17 17.09
C SER A 127 -14.80 -4.52 16.58
N LEU A 128 -14.97 -5.75 16.07
CA LEU A 128 -16.27 -6.34 15.86
C LEU A 128 -16.87 -6.60 17.25
N SER A 129 -17.61 -5.60 17.74
CA SER A 129 -18.54 -5.71 18.88
C SER A 129 -19.96 -5.57 18.38
#